data_AF-A0A812IB21-F1
#
_entry.id   AF-A0A812IB21-F1
#
_cell.length_a   1.000
_cell.length_b   1.000
_cell.length_c   1.000
_cell.angle_alpha   90.00
_cell.angle_beta   90.00
_cell.angle_gamma   90.00
#
_symmetry.space_group_name_H-M   'P 1'
#
loop_
_entity.id
_entity.type
_entity.pdbx_description
1 polymer ?
#
loop_
_entity_poly.entity_id
_entity_poly.type
_entity_poly.pdbx_seq_one_letter_code
_entity_poly.pdbx_strand_id
1 'polypeptide(L)'
;MTKCVGYGCGIEASLKAAQAALEEVLPEIKKVDGLGSVQRVVCGGCLDFKVVVKLPADKFGDWEKTKFAPEEAFLGKLKGIEGISIVETQTYTLEEI
;
A
#
# COMPACT_ATOMS: atom_id res chain seq x y z
N MET A 1 -13.98 -22.61 -10.66
CA MET A 1 -12.52 -22.77 -10.63
C MET A 1 -11.99 -22.46 -12.01
N THR A 2 -11.49 -21.25 -12.24
CA THR A 2 -10.96 -20.85 -13.56
C THR A 2 -9.44 -20.85 -13.46
N LYS A 3 -8.82 -21.75 -14.23
CA LYS A 3 -7.38 -21.88 -14.38
C LYS A 3 -6.92 -20.90 -15.45
N CYS A 4 -6.13 -19.91 -15.06
CA CYS A 4 -5.46 -19.01 -16.00
C CYS A 4 -3.96 -19.38 -16.03
N VAL A 5 -3.45 -19.70 -17.22
CA VAL A 5 -2.02 -19.98 -17.49
C VAL A 5 -1.60 -19.02 -18.62
N GLY A 6 -0.69 -18.10 -18.32
CA GLY A 6 -0.10 -17.18 -19.32
C GLY A 6 0.09 -15.73 -18.83
N TYR A 7 1.13 -15.09 -19.39
CA TYR A 7 1.77 -13.77 -19.18
C TYR A 7 0.85 -12.55 -18.94
N GLY A 8 -0.01 -12.63 -17.92
CA GLY A 8 -1.00 -11.62 -17.55
C GLY A 8 -1.88 -12.04 -16.37
N CYS A 9 -2.03 -13.34 -16.14
CA CYS A 9 -2.73 -13.86 -14.96
C CYS A 9 -2.02 -13.50 -13.64
N GLY A 10 -0.68 -13.43 -13.65
CA GLY A 10 0.10 -13.10 -12.45
C GLY A 10 -0.12 -11.68 -11.96
N ILE A 11 -0.37 -10.72 -12.87
CA ILE A 11 -0.51 -9.30 -12.51
C ILE A 11 -1.91 -9.00 -11.95
N GLU A 12 -2.96 -9.58 -12.52
CA GLU A 12 -4.31 -9.45 -11.95
C GLU A 12 -4.40 -10.14 -10.58
N ALA A 13 -3.79 -11.32 -10.44
CA ALA A 13 -3.75 -12.05 -9.18
C ALA A 13 -2.93 -11.31 -8.11
N SER A 14 -1.77 -10.76 -8.46
CA SER A 14 -0.92 -10.01 -7.52
C SER A 14 -1.59 -8.71 -7.07
N LEU A 15 -2.28 -7.99 -7.97
CA LEU A 15 -3.04 -6.79 -7.62
C LEU A 15 -4.22 -7.10 -6.69
N LYS A 16 -4.95 -8.20 -6.92
CA LYS A 16 -6.02 -8.64 -6.02
C LYS A 16 -5.47 -9.06 -4.65
N ALA A 17 -4.35 -9.77 -4.62
CA ALA A 17 -3.69 -10.16 -3.38
C ALA A 17 -3.17 -8.93 -2.60
N ALA A 18 -2.59 -7.94 -3.29
CA ALA A 18 -2.14 -6.70 -2.69
C ALA A 18 -3.33 -5.88 -2.14
N GLN A 19 -4.45 -5.86 -2.86
CA GLN A 19 -5.68 -5.24 -2.39
C GLN A 19 -6.20 -5.92 -1.12
N ALA A 20 -6.25 -7.26 -1.08
CA ALA A 20 -6.67 -8.00 0.12
C ALA A 20 -5.73 -7.72 1.31
N ALA A 21 -4.41 -7.70 1.06
CA ALA A 21 -3.42 -7.35 2.09
C ALA A 21 -3.63 -5.94 2.64
N LEU A 22 -4.02 -4.98 1.79
CA LEU A 22 -4.36 -3.62 2.21
C LEU A 22 -5.64 -3.61 3.06
N GLU A 23 -6.67 -4.35 2.66
CA GLU A 23 -7.94 -4.43 3.41
C GLU A 23 -7.76 -4.98 4.82
N GLU A 24 -6.81 -5.88 5.03
CA GLU A 24 -6.49 -6.41 6.37
C GLU A 24 -5.84 -5.38 7.29
N VAL A 25 -5.01 -4.47 6.76
CA VAL A 25 -4.32 -3.44 7.56
C VAL A 25 -5.08 -2.11 7.60
N LEU A 26 -6.04 -1.90 6.71
CA LEU A 26 -6.84 -0.68 6.60
C LEU A 26 -7.54 -0.29 7.92
N PRO A 27 -8.09 -1.22 8.72
CA PRO A 27 -8.69 -0.89 10.02
C PRO A 27 -7.69 -0.29 11.02
N GLU A 28 -6.42 -0.66 10.93
CA GLU A 28 -5.36 -0.11 11.78
C GLU A 28 -4.85 1.23 11.25
N ILE A 29 -4.67 1.36 9.93
CA ILE A 29 -4.34 2.64 9.29
C ILE A 29 -5.38 3.71 9.66
N LYS A 30 -6.67 3.33 9.67
CA LYS A 30 -7.78 4.23 10.05
C LYS A 30 -7.76 4.71 11.51
N LYS A 31 -6.95 4.08 12.37
CA LYS A 31 -6.78 4.49 13.78
C LYS A 31 -5.59 5.41 13.99
N VAL A 32 -4.79 5.65 12.95
CA VAL A 32 -3.65 6.56 13.03
C VAL A 32 -4.15 7.97 13.34
N ASP A 33 -3.58 8.58 14.38
CA ASP A 33 -3.97 9.92 14.82
C ASP A 33 -3.73 10.95 13.72
N GLY A 34 -4.73 11.80 13.47
CA GLY A 34 -4.66 12.81 12.42
C GLY A 34 -4.68 12.25 11.00
N LEU A 35 -5.13 11.02 10.76
CA LEU A 35 -5.27 10.50 9.40
C LEU A 35 -6.12 11.45 8.52
N GLY A 36 -5.51 11.97 7.45
CA GLY A 36 -6.18 12.83 6.48
C GLY A 36 -6.85 12.01 5.37
N SER A 37 -6.09 11.18 4.67
CA SER A 37 -6.63 10.31 3.63
C SER A 37 -5.78 9.05 3.43
N VAL A 38 -6.43 8.01 2.90
CA VAL A 38 -5.76 6.81 2.37
C VAL A 38 -6.14 6.68 0.90
N GLN A 39 -5.14 6.72 0.03
CA GLN A 39 -5.35 6.61 -1.42
C GLN A 39 -4.62 5.39 -1.94
N ARG A 40 -5.32 4.57 -2.72
CA ARG A 40 -4.71 3.48 -3.47
C ARG A 40 -4.69 3.84 -4.94
N VAL A 41 -3.50 3.87 -5.53
CA VAL A 41 -3.23 4.21 -6.92
C VAL A 41 -2.71 2.99 -7.64
N VAL A 42 -3.26 2.69 -8.81
CA VAL A 42 -2.73 1.67 -9.73
C VAL A 42 -2.32 2.38 -11.01
N CYS A 43 -1.04 2.30 -11.36
CA CYS A 43 -0.54 2.89 -12.60
C CYS A 43 -1.09 2.12 -13.81
N GLY A 44 -1.79 2.79 -14.74
CA GLY A 44 -2.37 2.11 -15.91
C GLY A 44 -1.36 1.53 -16.90
N GLY A 45 -0.08 1.93 -16.83
CA GLY A 45 1.00 1.38 -17.65
C GLY A 45 1.80 0.31 -16.93
N CYS A 46 2.42 0.67 -15.80
CA CYS A 46 3.36 -0.20 -15.08
C CYS A 46 2.67 -1.16 -14.10
N LEU A 47 1.39 -0.93 -13.81
CA LEU A 47 0.59 -1.69 -12.85
C LEU A 47 1.13 -1.65 -11.40
N ASP A 48 1.93 -0.63 -11.08
CA ASP A 48 2.37 -0.34 -9.72
C ASP A 48 1.18 -0.15 -8.78
N PHE A 49 1.16 -0.91 -7.67
CA PHE A 49 0.21 -0.74 -6.58
C PHE A 49 0.81 0.20 -5.52
N LYS A 50 0.33 1.43 -5.45
CA LYS A 50 0.80 2.44 -4.50
C LYS A 50 -0.27 2.74 -3.47
N VAL A 51 0.11 2.73 -2.20
CA VAL A 51 -0.74 3.16 -1.09
C VAL A 51 -0.15 4.41 -0.49
N VAL A 52 -0.96 5.46 -0.40
CA VAL A 52 -0.59 6.75 0.16
C VAL A 52 -1.41 6.96 1.41
N VAL A 53 -0.73 7.11 2.54
CA VAL A 53 -1.35 7.46 3.83
C VAL A 53 -0.93 8.90 4.13
N LYS A 54 -1.88 9.83 4.04
CA LYS A 54 -1.63 11.27 4.23
C LYS A 54 -2.00 11.67 5.65
N LEU A 55 -1.06 12.33 6.34
CA LEU A 55 -1.27 12.98 7.63
C LEU A 55 -0.87 14.46 7.54
N PRO A 56 -1.40 15.32 8.43
CA PRO A 56 -0.85 16.64 8.73
C PRO A 56 0.61 16.55 9.17
N ALA A 57 1.40 17.58 8.87
CA ALA A 57 2.84 17.60 9.15
C ALA A 57 3.15 17.48 10.66
N ASP A 58 2.32 18.05 11.52
CA ASP A 58 2.47 17.98 12.98
C ASP A 58 2.19 16.57 13.55
N LYS A 59 1.40 15.76 12.84
CA LYS A 59 1.04 14.39 13.23
C LYS A 59 1.94 13.32 12.62
N PHE A 60 2.53 13.62 11.47
CA PHE A 60 3.44 12.70 10.78
C PHE A 60 4.63 12.27 11.66
N GLY A 61 5.23 13.20 12.39
CA GLY A 61 6.38 12.91 13.26
C GLY A 61 6.06 11.95 14.40
N ASP A 62 4.82 11.93 14.89
CA ASP A 62 4.40 10.96 15.91
C ASP A 62 4.17 9.58 15.33
N TRP A 63 3.69 9.49 14.08
CA TRP A 63 3.54 8.23 13.35
C TRP A 63 4.89 7.64 12.91
N GLU A 64 5.87 8.48 12.57
CA GLU A 64 7.25 8.03 12.28
C GLU A 64 7.89 7.33 13.49
N LYS A 65 7.65 7.83 14.71
CA LYS A 65 8.13 7.20 15.96
C LYS A 65 7.56 5.80 16.18
N THR A 66 6.40 5.48 15.60
CA THR A 66 5.83 4.13 15.63
C THR A 66 6.30 3.25 14.47
N LYS A 67 7.31 3.71 13.70
CA LYS A 67 7.79 3.08 12.47
C LYS A 67 6.68 2.89 11.43
N PHE A 68 5.79 3.88 11.34
CA PHE A 68 4.67 3.87 10.40
C PHE A 68 3.73 2.67 10.58
N ALA A 69 3.61 2.11 11.79
CA ALA A 69 2.71 0.98 12.05
C ALA A 69 1.29 1.27 11.50
N PRO A 70 0.68 0.35 10.72
CA PRO A 70 1.02 -1.07 10.49
C PRO A 70 1.88 -1.38 9.24
N GLU A 71 2.67 -0.43 8.72
CA GLU A 71 3.41 -0.56 7.45
C GLU A 71 4.24 -1.86 7.34
N GLU A 72 5.02 -2.21 8.37
CA GLU A 72 5.87 -3.41 8.35
C GLU A 72 5.09 -4.70 8.05
N ALA A 73 3.91 -4.86 8.68
CA ALA A 73 3.05 -6.02 8.48
C ALA A 73 2.47 -6.06 7.06
N PHE A 74 2.16 -4.89 6.49
CA PHE A 74 1.69 -4.77 5.12
C PHE A 74 2.79 -5.11 4.11
N LEU A 75 3.99 -4.54 4.26
CA LEU A 75 5.14 -4.82 3.38
C LEU A 75 5.55 -6.29 3.43
N GLY A 76 5.47 -6.93 4.59
CA GLY A 76 5.72 -8.36 4.74
C GLY A 76 4.79 -9.22 3.89
N LYS A 77 3.50 -8.87 3.82
CA LYS A 77 2.52 -9.54 2.96
C LYS A 77 2.83 -9.32 1.48
N LEU A 78 3.14 -8.08 1.08
CA LEU A 78 3.44 -7.76 -0.32
C LEU A 78 4.65 -8.53 -0.86
N LYS A 79 5.73 -8.66 -0.06
CA LYS A 79 6.93 -9.42 -0.45
C LYS A 79 6.67 -10.91 -0.70
N GLY A 80 5.59 -11.47 -0.14
CA GLY A 80 5.19 -12.85 -0.35
C GLY A 80 4.28 -13.08 -1.56
N ILE A 81 3.83 -12.03 -2.25
CA ILE A 81 2.90 -12.15 -3.38
C ILE A 81 3.70 -12.43 -4.66
N GLU A 82 3.46 -13.60 -5.26
CA GLU A 82 3.98 -13.91 -6.58
C GLU A 82 3.48 -12.90 -7.62
N GLY A 83 4.39 -12.29 -8.38
CA GLY A 83 4.08 -11.24 -9.36
C GLY A 83 4.34 -9.81 -8.88
N ILE A 84 4.72 -9.60 -7.62
CA ILE A 84 5.32 -8.34 -7.16
C ILE A 84 6.84 -8.44 -7.30
N SER A 85 7.43 -7.56 -8.10
CA SER A 85 8.87 -7.54 -8.37
C SER A 85 9.67 -6.76 -7.33
N ILE A 86 9.15 -5.61 -6.91
CA ILE A 86 9.84 -4.64 -6.06
C ILE A 86 8.84 -4.09 -5.03
N VAL A 87 9.29 -3.94 -3.79
CA VAL A 87 8.53 -3.31 -2.70
C VAL A 87 9.42 -2.23 -2.10
N GLU A 88 9.00 -0.98 -2.24
CA GLU A 88 9.72 0.22 -1.78
C GLU A 88 8.80 1.11 -0.95
N THR A 89 9.40 1.87 -0.03
CA THR A 89 8.72 2.90 0.76
C THR A 89 9.32 4.26 0.44
N GLN A 90 8.49 5.30 0.47
CA GLN A 90 8.92 6.66 0.21
C GLN A 90 8.09 7.64 1.04
N THR A 91 8.79 8.52 1.75
CA THR A 91 8.19 9.69 2.40
C THR A 91 8.24 10.88 1.46
N TYR A 92 7.11 11.53 1.25
CA TYR A 92 7.03 12.75 0.45
C TYR A 92 5.95 13.69 0.98
N THR A 93 6.10 14.97 0.65
CA THR A 93 5.16 16.02 1.05
C THR A 93 4.25 16.37 -0.13
N LEU A 94 2.97 16.64 0.17
CA LEU A 94 1.98 17.09 -0.80
C LEU A 94 1.56 18.52 -0.44
N GLU A 95 1.70 19.44 -1.39
CA GLU A 95 1.27 20.84 -1.29
C GLU A 95 0.26 21.13 -2.41
N GLU A 96 -0.82 21.83 -2.07
CA GLU A 96 -1.79 22.35 -3.05
C GLU A 96 -1.31 23.76 -3.45
N ILE A 97 -1.17 24.01 -4.76
CA ILE A 97 -0.67 25.27 -5.34
C ILE A 97 -1.82 26.01 -6.00
#